data_AF-A0A5E5QLM1-F1
#
_entry.id   AF-A0A5E5QLM1-F1
#
_cell.length_a   1.000
_cell.length_b   1.000
_cell.length_c   1.000
_cell.angle_alpha   90.00
_cell.angle_beta   90.00
_cell.angle_gamma   90.00
#
_symmetry.space_group_name_H-M   'P 1'
#
loop_
_entity.id
_entity.type
_entity.pdbx_description
1 polymer ?
#
loop_
_entity_poly.entity_id
_entity_poly.type
_entity_poly.pdbx_seq_one_letter_code
_entity_poly.pdbx_strand_id
1 'polypeptide(L)'
;MQLIVNKELLGVMRSFNFYLIECSLKNNSMRPLFKLKEQGSLNKFAIERLFNKLSFNSVSPLIIDLCSKLSLLSVGIKESKYTTLKLYFENAVDEFKIVSGSKKKVDHIFNIINDYSLQGLCALNLNKDNESIIEKKIYFDIREEDVNKLDLNQRLLNALPELMSFLNLPESKVKKINSTIELMSNKSIKLTCFGVDVNSDEIKLYFDDGK
;
A
#
# COMPACT_ATOMS: atom_id res chain seq x y z
N MET A 1 -27.08 8.82 5.40
CA MET A 1 -26.51 8.22 4.17
C MET A 1 -26.31 6.73 4.46
N GLN A 2 -27.15 5.85 3.92
CA GLN A 2 -27.03 4.40 4.15
C GLN A 2 -25.79 3.86 3.44
N LEU A 3 -25.02 3.04 4.15
CA LEU A 3 -23.93 2.21 3.63
C LEU A 3 -24.47 1.26 2.55
N ILE A 4 -24.58 1.75 1.32
CA ILE A 4 -24.55 0.89 0.16
C ILE A 4 -23.08 0.73 -0.18
N VAL A 5 -22.34 -0.06 0.61
CA VAL A 5 -21.23 -0.78 -0.03
C VAL A 5 -21.90 -1.52 -1.17
N ASN A 6 -21.59 -1.14 -2.41
CA ASN A 6 -22.29 -1.64 -3.58
C ASN A 6 -22.40 -3.17 -3.44
N LYS A 7 -23.62 -3.71 -3.29
CA LYS A 7 -23.86 -5.15 -3.10
C LYS A 7 -23.19 -5.95 -4.22
N GLU A 8 -23.11 -5.34 -5.40
CA GLU A 8 -22.36 -5.82 -6.54
C GLU A 8 -20.87 -5.98 -6.26
N LEU A 9 -20.20 -4.96 -5.69
CA LEU A 9 -18.78 -5.03 -5.33
C LEU A 9 -18.52 -6.12 -4.29
N LEU A 10 -19.35 -6.22 -3.24
CA LEU A 10 -19.23 -7.29 -2.25
C LEU A 10 -19.44 -8.67 -2.90
N GLY A 11 -20.37 -8.78 -3.84
CA GLY A 11 -20.61 -10.00 -4.61
C GLY A 11 -19.40 -10.39 -5.47
N VAL A 12 -18.82 -9.43 -6.21
CA VAL A 12 -17.58 -9.61 -6.97
C VAL A 12 -16.48 -10.09 -6.03
N MET A 13 -16.16 -9.35 -4.97
CA MET A 13 -15.07 -9.68 -4.06
C MET A 13 -15.23 -11.07 -3.43
N ARG A 14 -16.43 -11.42 -2.95
CA ARG A 14 -16.71 -12.75 -2.40
C ARG A 14 -16.50 -13.87 -3.43
N SER A 15 -16.86 -13.65 -4.69
CA SER A 15 -16.64 -14.65 -5.75
C SER A 15 -15.16 -14.92 -6.06
N PHE A 16 -14.27 -14.01 -5.64
CA PHE A 16 -12.81 -14.15 -5.73
C PHE A 16 -12.15 -14.38 -4.35
N ASN A 17 -12.91 -14.88 -3.37
CA ASN A 17 -12.44 -15.18 -2.01
C ASN A 17 -11.89 -14.00 -1.20
N PHE A 18 -12.22 -12.78 -1.59
CA PHE A 18 -11.94 -11.58 -0.81
C PHE A 18 -13.03 -11.33 0.22
N TYR A 19 -12.62 -10.87 1.41
CA TYR A 19 -13.52 -10.37 2.44
C TYR A 19 -13.16 -8.93 2.81
N LEU A 20 -14.19 -8.14 3.15
CA LEU A 20 -14.02 -6.74 3.53
C LEU A 20 -13.41 -6.68 4.94
N ILE A 21 -12.31 -5.95 5.10
CA ILE A 21 -11.66 -5.72 6.41
C ILE A 21 -11.82 -4.28 6.89
N GLU A 22 -11.92 -3.32 5.98
CA GLU A 22 -12.09 -1.91 6.32
C GLU A 22 -12.90 -1.21 5.23
N CYS A 23 -13.62 -0.14 5.59
CA CYS A 23 -14.28 0.71 4.61
C CYS A 23 -14.26 2.17 5.08
N SER A 24 -13.51 3.01 4.38
CA SER A 24 -13.49 4.46 4.64
C SER A 24 -14.46 5.22 3.73
N LEU A 25 -15.10 6.25 4.28
CA LEU A 25 -16.07 7.11 3.60
C LEU A 25 -15.68 8.58 3.76
N LYS A 26 -15.56 9.31 2.64
CA LYS A 26 -15.28 10.75 2.65
C LYS A 26 -15.87 11.41 1.40
N ASN A 27 -16.65 12.47 1.56
CA ASN A 27 -17.17 13.31 0.46
C ASN A 27 -17.71 12.51 -0.75
N ASN A 28 -18.76 11.71 -0.56
CA ASN A 28 -19.37 10.83 -1.58
C ASN A 28 -18.40 9.84 -2.26
N SER A 29 -17.24 9.64 -1.66
CA SER A 29 -16.25 8.66 -2.07
C SER A 29 -16.14 7.58 -1.00
N MET A 30 -15.98 6.35 -1.45
CA MET A 30 -15.82 5.17 -0.62
C MET A 30 -14.54 4.46 -1.01
N ARG A 31 -13.83 3.91 -0.03
CA ARG A 31 -12.65 3.10 -0.25
C ARG A 31 -12.70 1.87 0.66
N PRO A 32 -13.39 0.80 0.23
CA PRO A 32 -13.25 -0.50 0.87
C PRO A 32 -11.84 -1.05 0.69
N LEU A 33 -11.39 -1.79 1.70
CA LEU A 33 -10.19 -2.59 1.73
C LEU A 33 -10.59 -4.04 1.95
N PHE A 34 -10.09 -4.91 1.07
CA PHE A 34 -10.37 -6.33 1.08
C PHE A 34 -9.08 -7.11 1.31
N LYS A 35 -9.20 -8.22 2.05
CA LYS A 35 -8.13 -9.20 2.26
C LYS A 35 -8.53 -10.52 1.63
N LEU A 36 -7.56 -11.20 1.00
CA LEU A 36 -7.76 -12.54 0.47
C LEU A 36 -7.85 -13.51 1.65
N LYS A 37 -8.80 -14.45 1.64
CA LYS A 37 -8.82 -15.51 2.66
C LYS A 37 -7.52 -16.32 2.59
N GLU A 38 -6.97 -16.74 3.73
CA GLU A 38 -5.66 -17.43 3.83
C GLU A 38 -5.54 -18.71 2.97
N GLN A 39 -6.67 -19.32 2.57
CA GLN A 39 -6.73 -20.47 1.67
C GLN A 39 -7.00 -20.12 0.20
N GLY A 40 -7.18 -18.83 -0.11
CA GLY A 40 -7.43 -18.35 -1.46
C GLY A 40 -6.11 -18.01 -2.14
N SER A 41 -5.80 -18.69 -3.24
CA SER A 41 -4.82 -18.21 -4.22
C SER A 41 -5.55 -17.90 -5.52
N LEU A 42 -5.30 -16.73 -6.12
CA LEU A 42 -5.87 -16.41 -7.42
C LEU A 42 -4.88 -16.78 -8.51
N ASN A 43 -5.29 -17.64 -9.43
CA ASN A 43 -4.55 -17.86 -10.65
C ASN A 43 -4.75 -16.68 -11.62
N LYS A 44 -3.92 -16.62 -12.66
CA LYS A 44 -3.93 -15.58 -13.70
C LYS A 44 -5.33 -15.31 -14.26
N PHE A 45 -6.06 -16.38 -14.61
CA PHE A 45 -7.40 -16.26 -15.18
C PHE A 45 -8.41 -15.64 -14.19
N ALA A 46 -8.35 -16.00 -12.91
CA ALA A 46 -9.19 -15.42 -11.88
C ALA A 46 -8.87 -13.93 -11.67
N ILE A 47 -7.59 -13.55 -11.71
CA ILE A 47 -7.14 -12.16 -11.62
C ILE A 47 -7.66 -11.34 -12.80
N GLU A 48 -7.51 -11.84 -14.04
CA GLU A 48 -8.03 -11.19 -15.24
C GLU A 48 -9.55 -10.99 -15.15
N ARG A 49 -10.29 -12.01 -14.70
CA ARG A 49 -11.74 -11.89 -14.48
C ARG A 49 -12.09 -10.88 -13.39
N LEU A 50 -11.31 -10.78 -12.33
CA LEU A 50 -11.51 -9.79 -11.27
C LEU A 50 -11.34 -8.37 -11.81
N PHE A 51 -10.25 -8.09 -12.53
CA PHE A 51 -10.02 -6.79 -13.16
C PHE A 51 -11.14 -6.42 -14.14
N ASN A 52 -11.55 -7.36 -15.01
CA ASN A 52 -12.69 -7.15 -15.92
C ASN A 52 -14.00 -6.84 -15.17
N LYS A 53 -14.29 -7.53 -14.06
CA LYS A 53 -15.46 -7.26 -13.22
C LYS A 53 -15.42 -5.89 -12.53
N LEU A 54 -14.23 -5.36 -12.32
CA LEU A 54 -13.98 -4.00 -11.83
C LEU A 54 -13.85 -2.97 -12.97
N SER A 55 -14.05 -3.42 -14.21
CA SER A 55 -13.93 -2.63 -15.44
C SER A 55 -12.53 -2.06 -15.69
N PHE A 56 -11.50 -2.85 -15.41
CA PHE A 56 -10.11 -2.64 -15.82
C PHE A 56 -9.79 -3.72 -16.86
N ASN A 57 -9.90 -3.40 -18.15
CA ASN A 57 -9.90 -4.38 -19.24
C ASN A 57 -8.55 -4.49 -19.98
N SER A 58 -7.60 -3.61 -19.66
CA SER A 58 -6.36 -3.35 -20.41
C SER A 58 -5.12 -3.41 -19.51
N VAL A 59 -5.23 -4.05 -18.35
CA VAL A 59 -4.14 -4.17 -17.37
C VAL A 59 -2.97 -4.97 -17.94
N SER A 60 -1.75 -4.46 -17.78
CA SER A 60 -0.52 -5.10 -18.27
C SER A 60 -0.35 -6.54 -17.75
N PRO A 61 0.06 -7.51 -18.60
CA PRO A 61 0.32 -8.88 -18.17
C PRO A 61 1.29 -9.00 -16.98
N LEU A 62 2.28 -8.10 -16.89
CA LEU A 62 3.22 -8.08 -15.77
C LEU A 62 2.52 -7.78 -14.43
N ILE A 63 1.52 -6.90 -14.44
CA ILE A 63 0.72 -6.59 -13.24
C ILE A 63 -0.17 -7.79 -12.88
N ILE A 64 -0.75 -8.44 -13.89
CA ILE A 64 -1.54 -9.66 -13.69
C ILE A 64 -0.69 -10.77 -13.06
N ASP A 65 0.53 -10.98 -13.55
CA ASP A 65 1.44 -12.00 -13.03
C ASP A 65 1.87 -11.68 -11.59
N LEU A 66 2.17 -10.41 -11.28
CA LEU A 66 2.44 -9.94 -9.91
C LEU A 66 1.25 -10.18 -8.96
N CYS A 67 0.01 -10.10 -9.45
CA CYS A 67 -1.19 -10.32 -8.64
C CYS A 67 -1.37 -11.76 -8.14
N SER A 68 -0.53 -12.71 -8.56
CA SER A 68 -0.43 -14.01 -7.90
C SER A 68 0.03 -13.92 -6.43
N LYS A 69 0.66 -12.79 -6.04
CA LYS A 69 1.11 -12.46 -4.68
C LYS A 69 0.25 -11.40 -3.98
N LEU A 70 -0.94 -11.11 -4.51
CA LEU A 70 -1.82 -10.07 -3.98
C LEU A 70 -2.30 -10.42 -2.56
N SER A 71 -1.99 -9.59 -1.57
CA SER A 71 -2.42 -9.78 -0.17
C SER A 71 -3.68 -8.96 0.14
N LEU A 72 -3.69 -7.68 -0.24
CA LEU A 72 -4.82 -6.78 -0.03
C LEU A 72 -5.21 -6.05 -1.32
N LEU A 73 -6.49 -5.73 -1.42
CA LEU A 73 -7.07 -4.97 -2.52
C LEU A 73 -7.93 -3.83 -1.97
N SER A 74 -7.62 -2.59 -2.34
CA SER A 74 -8.48 -1.45 -2.06
C SER A 74 -9.07 -0.88 -3.33
N VAL A 75 -10.38 -0.63 -3.32
CA VAL A 75 -11.12 -0.14 -4.48
C VAL A 75 -11.59 1.28 -4.19
N GLY A 76 -11.12 2.27 -4.96
CA GLY A 76 -11.64 3.63 -4.89
C GLY A 76 -12.94 3.76 -5.66
N ILE A 77 -13.97 4.30 -5.03
CA ILE A 77 -15.29 4.54 -5.61
C ILE A 77 -15.66 6.00 -5.41
N LYS A 78 -16.06 6.69 -6.49
CA LYS A 78 -16.59 8.05 -6.43
C LYS A 78 -17.92 8.08 -7.19
N GLU A 79 -18.98 8.61 -6.56
CA GLU A 79 -20.29 8.74 -7.21
C GLU A 79 -20.78 7.42 -7.84
N SER A 80 -20.58 6.31 -7.13
CA SER A 80 -20.91 4.92 -7.55
C SER A 80 -20.06 4.33 -8.68
N LYS A 81 -19.01 5.02 -9.16
CA LYS A 81 -18.08 4.50 -10.17
C LYS A 81 -16.77 4.07 -9.53
N TYR A 82 -16.25 2.90 -9.92
CA TYR A 82 -14.86 2.52 -9.62
C TYR A 82 -13.92 3.52 -10.31
N THR A 83 -12.93 4.03 -9.60
CA THR A 83 -11.98 5.04 -10.13
C THR A 83 -10.53 4.61 -10.00
N THR A 84 -10.19 3.89 -8.92
CA THR A 84 -8.81 3.44 -8.66
C THR A 84 -8.79 2.05 -8.06
N LEU A 85 -7.75 1.28 -8.36
CA LEU A 85 -7.40 0.06 -7.64
C LEU A 85 -6.04 0.23 -6.99
N LYS A 86 -5.99 0.07 -5.68
CA LYS A 86 -4.73 -0.02 -4.94
C LYS A 86 -4.50 -1.47 -4.54
N LEU A 87 -3.46 -2.05 -5.10
CA LEU A 87 -3.05 -3.43 -4.93
C LEU A 87 -1.90 -3.47 -3.93
N TYR A 88 -1.93 -4.40 -2.98
CA TYR A 88 -0.86 -4.57 -1.99
C TYR A 88 -0.31 -6.00 -2.07
N PHE A 89 1.01 -6.13 -1.99
CA PHE A 89 1.71 -7.39 -2.19
C PHE A 89 2.70 -7.62 -1.07
N GLU A 90 2.56 -8.77 -0.41
CA GLU A 90 3.52 -9.29 0.56
C GLU A 90 4.45 -10.27 -0.15
N ASN A 91 5.73 -10.29 0.24
CA ASN A 91 6.71 -11.25 -0.27
C ASN A 91 6.81 -11.30 -1.82
N ALA A 92 6.65 -10.14 -2.48
CA ALA A 92 6.62 -10.00 -3.94
C ALA A 92 7.71 -9.06 -4.47
N VAL A 93 8.85 -9.00 -3.76
CA VAL A 93 9.87 -7.98 -3.96
C VAL A 93 10.50 -8.08 -5.35
N ASP A 94 10.79 -9.30 -5.82
CA ASP A 94 11.41 -9.53 -7.12
C ASP A 94 10.46 -9.23 -8.29
N GLU A 95 9.21 -9.66 -8.20
CA GLU A 95 8.18 -9.35 -9.19
C GLU A 95 7.88 -7.83 -9.22
N PHE A 96 7.88 -7.18 -8.06
CA PHE A 96 7.69 -5.74 -7.97
C PHE A 96 8.86 -4.95 -8.56
N LYS A 97 10.11 -5.44 -8.52
CA LYS A 97 11.24 -4.81 -9.23
C LYS A 97 10.99 -4.73 -10.74
N ILE A 98 10.39 -5.77 -11.31
CA ILE A 98 10.06 -5.84 -12.73
C ILE A 98 8.99 -4.78 -13.06
N VAL A 99 7.88 -4.78 -12.33
CA VAL A 99 6.77 -3.84 -12.57
C VAL A 99 7.16 -2.39 -12.26
N SER A 100 8.04 -2.17 -11.29
CA SER A 100 8.47 -0.83 -10.92
C SER A 100 9.42 -0.18 -11.91
N GLY A 101 10.23 -0.99 -12.61
CA GLY A 101 11.28 -0.51 -13.50
C GLY A 101 12.45 0.15 -12.74
N SER A 102 12.57 -0.06 -11.43
CA SER A 102 13.54 0.63 -10.56
C SER A 102 14.27 -0.33 -9.62
N LYS A 103 14.87 -1.37 -10.19
CA LYS A 103 15.52 -2.47 -9.45
C LYS A 103 16.43 -1.98 -8.32
N LYS A 104 17.41 -1.11 -8.62
CA LYS A 104 18.37 -0.60 -7.61
C LYS A 104 17.68 0.12 -6.44
N LYS A 105 16.64 0.91 -6.73
CA LYS A 105 15.91 1.67 -5.71
C LYS A 105 15.10 0.75 -4.82
N VAL A 106 14.41 -0.22 -5.42
CA VAL A 106 13.64 -1.23 -4.68
C VAL A 106 14.58 -2.10 -3.84
N ASP A 107 15.69 -2.58 -4.40
CA ASP A 107 16.71 -3.37 -3.69
C ASP A 107 17.22 -2.61 -2.45
N HIS A 108 17.62 -1.35 -2.62
CA HIS A 108 18.13 -0.56 -1.52
C HIS A 108 17.08 -0.29 -0.43
N ILE A 109 15.84 0.05 -0.81
CA ILE A 109 14.74 0.23 0.13
C ILE A 109 14.52 -1.05 0.96
N PHE A 110 14.52 -2.22 0.32
CA PHE A 110 14.33 -3.49 1.03
C PHE A 110 15.54 -3.91 1.87
N ASN A 111 16.76 -3.48 1.52
CA ASN A 111 17.92 -3.65 2.41
C ASN A 111 17.72 -2.86 3.70
N ILE A 112 17.33 -1.58 3.64
CA ILE A 112 17.00 -0.79 4.84
C ILE A 112 15.91 -1.50 5.67
N ILE A 113 14.84 -1.97 5.02
CA ILE A 113 13.78 -2.71 5.72
C ILE A 113 14.36 -3.91 6.50
N ASN A 114 15.25 -4.68 5.88
CA ASN A 114 15.86 -5.86 6.51
C ASN A 114 16.85 -5.48 7.62
N ASP A 115 17.69 -4.47 7.42
CA ASP A 115 18.72 -4.02 8.37
C ASP A 115 18.10 -3.54 9.69
N TYR A 116 16.91 -2.94 9.61
CA TYR A 116 16.14 -2.50 10.78
C TYR A 116 15.09 -3.51 11.24
N SER A 117 15.09 -4.74 10.69
CA SER A 117 14.14 -5.81 11.04
C SER A 117 12.67 -5.35 10.97
N LEU A 118 12.34 -4.61 9.91
CA LEU A 118 11.01 -4.11 9.57
C LEU A 118 10.34 -5.05 8.55
N GLN A 119 9.03 -4.90 8.37
CA GLN A 119 8.36 -5.46 7.20
C GLN A 119 8.28 -4.48 6.04
N GLY A 120 8.29 -5.04 4.83
CA GLY A 120 8.04 -4.31 3.60
C GLY A 120 6.75 -4.76 2.93
N LEU A 121 5.90 -3.79 2.58
CA LEU A 121 4.71 -4.03 1.76
C LEU A 121 4.82 -3.23 0.45
N CYS A 122 4.77 -3.92 -0.68
CA CYS A 122 4.72 -3.29 -1.99
C CYS A 122 3.29 -2.89 -2.33
N ALA A 123 3.09 -1.75 -2.99
CA ALA A 123 1.78 -1.31 -3.44
C ALA A 123 1.81 -0.68 -4.84
N LEU A 124 0.77 -0.96 -5.62
CA LEU A 124 0.51 -0.33 -6.92
C LEU A 124 -0.82 0.38 -6.89
N ASN A 125 -0.89 1.56 -7.49
CA ASN A 125 -2.14 2.29 -7.69
C ASN A 125 -2.43 2.41 -9.19
N LEU A 126 -3.58 1.89 -9.62
CA LEU A 126 -4.05 1.91 -11.01
C LEU A 126 -5.21 2.89 -11.14
N ASN A 127 -5.18 3.75 -12.15
CA ASN A 127 -6.35 4.54 -12.55
C ASN A 127 -7.24 3.70 -13.45
N LYS A 128 -8.56 3.83 -13.32
CA LYS A 128 -9.49 3.21 -14.27
C LYS A 128 -9.46 3.88 -15.65
N ASP A 129 -9.39 5.21 -15.70
CA ASP A 129 -9.62 5.98 -16.94
C ASP A 129 -8.53 5.75 -17.99
N ASN A 130 -7.32 5.40 -17.56
CA ASN A 130 -6.19 5.14 -18.46
C ASN A 130 -5.48 3.81 -18.17
N GLU A 131 -5.98 3.03 -17.21
CA GLU A 131 -5.45 1.71 -16.81
C GLU A 131 -3.94 1.65 -16.55
N SER A 132 -3.33 2.82 -16.31
CA SER A 132 -1.90 2.97 -16.11
C SER A 132 -1.54 2.98 -14.62
N ILE A 133 -0.32 2.56 -14.31
CA ILE A 133 0.24 2.64 -12.97
C ILE A 133 0.53 4.10 -12.67
N ILE A 134 -0.23 4.70 -11.74
CA ILE A 134 -0.03 6.09 -11.32
C ILE A 134 1.04 6.18 -10.23
N GLU A 135 1.03 5.25 -9.28
CA GLU A 135 1.93 5.29 -8.13
C GLU A 135 2.44 3.89 -7.81
N LYS A 136 3.71 3.83 -7.40
CA LYS A 136 4.37 2.62 -6.93
C LYS A 136 4.97 2.93 -5.58
N LYS A 137 4.53 2.24 -4.55
CA LYS A 137 4.91 2.55 -3.17
C LYS A 137 5.48 1.33 -2.47
N ILE A 138 6.43 1.56 -1.58
CA ILE A 138 6.89 0.57 -0.61
C ILE A 138 6.63 1.15 0.77
N TYR A 139 5.95 0.38 1.60
CA TYR A 139 5.63 0.74 2.98
C TYR A 139 6.54 0.00 3.95
N PHE A 140 7.02 0.73 4.95
CA PHE A 140 7.79 0.24 6.08
C PHE A 140 6.83 0.00 7.25
N ASP A 141 6.69 -1.29 7.56
CA ASP A 141 5.88 -1.98 8.58
C ASP A 141 4.37 -1.70 8.63
N ILE A 142 3.61 -2.78 8.46
CA ILE A 142 2.15 -2.89 8.62
C ILE A 142 1.92 -4.28 9.25
N ARG A 143 1.99 -4.41 10.59
CA ARG A 143 1.51 -5.62 11.29
C ARG A 143 0.66 -5.31 12.52
N GLU A 144 -0.47 -6.00 12.62
CA GLU A 144 -1.39 -5.97 13.76
C GLU A 144 -1.00 -6.95 14.89
N GLU A 145 -0.13 -7.96 14.69
CA GLU A 145 -0.11 -9.13 15.62
C GLU A 145 1.22 -9.55 16.28
N ASP A 146 2.41 -9.06 15.90
CA ASP A 146 3.67 -9.56 16.52
C ASP A 146 4.18 -8.70 17.69
N VAL A 147 3.59 -8.93 18.87
CA VAL A 147 4.16 -9.13 20.24
C VAL A 147 5.28 -8.22 20.82
N ASN A 148 5.91 -7.28 20.09
CA ASN A 148 6.85 -6.31 20.71
C ASN A 148 6.70 -4.88 20.15
N LYS A 149 5.54 -4.26 20.40
CA LYS A 149 5.25 -2.83 20.10
C LYS A 149 6.24 -1.84 20.73
N LEU A 150 7.11 -2.29 21.64
CA LEU A 150 8.09 -1.46 22.33
C LEU A 150 9.28 -1.04 21.45
N ASP A 151 9.54 -1.71 20.31
CA ASP A 151 10.71 -1.42 19.45
C ASP A 151 10.36 -0.95 18.03
N LEU A 152 9.11 -1.11 17.57
CA LEU A 152 8.73 -0.75 16.19
C LEU A 152 8.96 0.74 15.89
N ASN A 153 8.45 1.61 16.75
CA ASN A 153 8.59 3.06 16.55
C ASN A 153 10.08 3.45 16.48
N GLN A 154 10.93 2.87 17.34
CA GLN A 154 12.35 3.16 17.33
C GLN A 154 13.04 2.65 16.07
N ARG A 155 12.71 1.45 15.59
CA ARG A 155 13.23 0.92 14.31
C ARG A 155 12.86 1.81 13.12
N LEU A 156 11.60 2.26 13.05
CA LEU A 156 11.15 3.19 12.01
C LEU A 156 11.91 4.53 12.08
N LEU A 157 12.08 5.08 13.28
CA LEU A 157 12.83 6.32 13.50
C LEU A 157 14.32 6.17 13.15
N ASN A 158 14.91 5.00 13.39
CA ASN A 158 16.30 4.71 13.07
C ASN A 158 16.52 4.48 11.56
N ALA A 159 15.55 3.87 10.86
CA ALA A 159 15.60 3.63 9.42
C ALA A 159 15.43 4.91 8.58
N LEU A 160 14.67 5.88 9.10
CA LEU A 160 14.28 7.05 8.34
C LEU A 160 15.45 7.95 7.91
N PRO A 161 16.47 8.25 8.75
CA PRO A 161 17.66 9.00 8.33
C PRO A 161 18.40 8.38 7.16
N GLU A 162 18.60 7.05 7.18
CA GLU A 162 19.27 6.33 6.09
C GLU A 162 18.45 6.42 4.81
N LEU A 163 17.13 6.22 4.90
CA LEU A 163 16.24 6.39 3.76
C LEU A 163 16.26 7.81 3.20
N MET A 164 16.21 8.84 4.06
CA MET A 164 16.26 10.25 3.62
C MET A 164 17.59 10.57 2.94
N SER A 165 18.70 10.01 3.43
CA SER A 165 20.02 10.14 2.82
C SER A 165 20.07 9.45 1.45
N PHE A 166 19.57 8.22 1.35
CA PHE A 166 19.50 7.48 0.09
C PHE A 166 18.65 8.17 -0.97
N LEU A 167 17.48 8.68 -0.59
CA LEU A 167 16.60 9.45 -1.49
C LEU A 167 17.14 10.86 -1.79
N ASN A 168 18.29 11.23 -1.22
CA ASN A 168 18.92 12.53 -1.37
C ASN A 168 17.93 13.70 -1.14
N LEU A 169 17.14 13.60 -0.07
CA LEU A 169 16.12 14.61 0.21
C LEU A 169 16.76 15.96 0.49
N PRO A 170 16.24 17.07 -0.08
CA PRO A 170 16.70 18.40 0.25
C PRO A 170 16.62 18.66 1.76
N GLU A 171 17.59 19.40 2.29
CA GLU A 171 17.67 19.73 3.73
C GLU A 171 16.36 20.34 4.27
N SER A 172 15.65 21.13 3.47
CA SER A 172 14.34 21.70 3.82
C SER A 172 13.26 20.62 4.05
N LYS A 173 13.25 19.54 3.25
CA LYS A 173 12.34 18.41 3.45
C LYS A 173 12.74 17.59 4.67
N VAL A 174 14.04 17.34 4.86
CA VAL A 174 14.57 16.64 6.05
C VAL A 174 14.19 17.37 7.34
N LYS A 175 14.40 18.70 7.38
CA LYS A 175 13.97 19.54 8.52
C LYS A 175 12.48 19.43 8.81
N LYS A 176 11.64 19.45 7.77
CA LYS A 176 10.17 19.32 7.92
C LYS A 176 9.76 17.95 8.44
N ILE A 177 10.41 16.89 7.98
CA ILE A 177 10.18 15.52 8.47
C ILE A 177 10.52 15.43 9.96
N ASN A 178 11.72 15.88 10.34
CA ASN A 178 12.18 15.84 11.73
C ASN A 178 11.28 16.67 12.66
N SER A 179 10.90 17.88 12.26
CA SER A 179 9.98 18.71 13.07
C SER A 179 8.58 18.12 13.18
N THR A 180 8.10 17.42 12.15
CA THR A 180 6.82 16.70 12.22
C THR A 180 6.90 15.54 13.21
N ILE A 181 7.99 14.76 13.19
CA ILE A 181 8.21 13.65 14.13
C ILE A 181 8.30 14.17 15.57
N GLU A 182 9.07 15.24 15.81
CA GLU A 182 9.17 15.88 17.11
C GLU A 182 7.80 16.36 17.61
N LEU A 183 7.03 17.03 16.75
CA LEU A 183 5.69 17.49 17.07
C LEU A 183 4.74 16.33 17.45
N MET A 184 4.79 15.21 16.72
CA MET A 184 3.94 14.05 17.02
C MET A 184 4.39 13.34 18.30
N SER A 185 5.70 13.21 18.50
CA SER A 185 6.30 12.67 19.73
C SER A 185 5.89 13.47 20.96
N ASN A 186 5.91 14.81 20.88
CA ASN A 186 5.44 15.70 21.95
C ASN A 186 3.95 15.53 22.27
N LYS A 187 3.15 15.02 21.32
CA LYS A 187 1.74 14.66 21.50
C LYS A 187 1.53 13.20 21.90
N SER A 188 2.61 12.45 22.15
CA SER A 188 2.59 11.00 22.40
C SER A 188 1.96 10.18 21.24
N ILE A 189 1.96 10.73 20.03
CA ILE A 189 1.45 10.06 18.82
C ILE A 189 2.62 9.34 18.15
N LYS A 190 2.49 8.03 17.98
CA LYS A 190 3.59 7.19 17.48
C LYS A 190 3.56 7.12 15.96
N LEU A 191 4.75 7.16 15.36
CA LEU A 191 4.95 6.76 13.98
C LEU A 191 4.74 5.25 13.89
N THR A 192 3.78 4.83 13.07
CA THR A 192 3.40 3.41 12.90
C THR A 192 3.84 2.84 11.56
N CYS A 193 3.99 3.69 10.54
CA CYS A 193 4.41 3.29 9.21
C CYS A 193 4.97 4.52 8.48
N PHE A 194 5.84 4.32 7.49
CA PHE A 194 6.02 5.30 6.42
C PHE A 194 6.08 4.63 5.05
N GLY A 195 5.62 5.34 4.02
CA GLY A 195 5.62 4.87 2.64
C GLY A 195 6.55 5.71 1.77
N VAL A 196 7.24 5.07 0.84
CA VAL A 196 8.12 5.71 -0.14
C VAL A 196 7.53 5.55 -1.52
N ASP A 197 7.41 6.65 -2.27
CA ASP A 197 7.09 6.60 -3.69
C ASP A 197 8.36 6.28 -4.51
N VAL A 198 8.30 5.18 -5.26
CA VAL A 198 9.42 4.70 -6.07
C VAL A 198 9.69 5.66 -7.23
N ASN A 199 8.69 6.41 -7.71
CA ASN A 199 8.84 7.31 -8.85
C ASN A 199 9.21 8.76 -8.45
N SER A 200 8.82 9.25 -7.27
CA SER A 200 8.93 10.69 -6.92
C SER A 200 9.82 11.03 -5.71
N ASP A 201 10.51 10.05 -5.13
CA ASP A 201 11.32 10.21 -3.90
C ASP A 201 10.54 10.82 -2.73
N GLU A 202 9.21 10.68 -2.74
CA GLU A 202 8.33 11.20 -1.70
C GLU A 202 8.21 10.21 -0.54
N ILE A 203 8.32 10.70 0.70
CA ILE A 203 8.04 9.94 1.92
C ILE A 203 6.70 10.40 2.51
N LYS A 204 5.81 9.45 2.81
CA LYS A 204 4.55 9.65 3.52
C LYS A 204 4.66 9.03 4.91
N LEU A 205 4.50 9.84 5.95
CA LEU A 205 4.53 9.39 7.35
C LEU A 205 3.11 9.10 7.83
N TYR A 206 2.91 7.97 8.51
CA TYR A 206 1.64 7.56 9.10
C TYR A 206 1.79 7.49 10.61
N PHE A 207 0.95 8.24 11.29
CA PHE A 207 0.93 8.35 12.74
C PHE A 207 -0.40 7.83 13.25
N ASP A 208 -0.37 7.08 14.36
CA ASP A 208 -1.55 6.55 15.02
C ASP A 208 -1.73 7.25 16.37
N ASP A 209 -2.87 7.92 16.54
CA ASP A 209 -3.24 8.59 17.79
C ASP A 209 -4.07 7.70 18.73
N GLY A 210 -4.30 6.44 18.35
CA GLY A 210 -4.94 5.40 19.16
C GLY A 210 -6.42 5.63 19.44
N LYS A 211 -7.08 6.50 18.66
CA LYS A 211 -8.49 6.87 18.84
C LYS A 211 -9.42 6.18 17.85
#